data_AF-L8FP29-F1
#
_entry.id   AF-L8FP29-F1
#
_cell.length_a   1.000
_cell.length_b   1.000
_cell.length_c   1.000
_cell.angle_alpha   90.00
_cell.angle_beta   90.00
_cell.angle_gamma   90.00
#
_symmetry.space_group_name_H-M   'P 1'
#
loop_
_entity.id
_entity.type
_entity.pdbx_description
1 polymer ?
#
loop_
_entity_poly.entity_id
_entity_poly.type
_entity_poly.pdbx_seq_one_letter_code
_entity_poly.pdbx_strand_id
1 'polypeptide(L)'
;GTPTAPTTSTGDNSTKLATTALVQAKVDALLAQLMGGSPSTALDTLLELGEALNNDPDFAATMTTALAGKQPVHALLTAIAGLTTAANKGLYFTGSNSPATYDLTSFGRQVAALADAAAGRTLLALGSAAQLTAGVAANNVVQLDGTAKLPAVDASQLLN
;
A
#
# COMPACT_ATOMS: atom_id res chain seq x y z
N GLY A 1 36.96 13.18 65.99
CA GLY A 1 38.22 12.71 65.37
C GLY A 1 37.92 11.79 64.21
N THR A 2 38.92 11.42 63.43
CA THR A 2 38.85 10.45 62.31
C THR A 2 39.48 9.11 62.73
N PRO A 3 38.84 8.33 63.60
CA PRO A 3 39.39 7.06 64.06
C PRO A 3 39.56 6.10 62.88
N THR A 4 40.68 5.39 62.85
CA THR A 4 41.00 4.39 61.83
C THR A 4 40.93 2.99 62.45
N ALA A 5 40.50 2.01 61.65
CA ALA A 5 40.46 0.60 62.04
C ALA A 5 41.08 -0.26 60.92
N PRO A 6 41.65 -1.44 61.24
CA PRO A 6 42.13 -2.37 60.23
C PRO A 6 41.02 -2.77 59.26
N THR A 7 41.30 -2.76 57.95
CA THR A 7 40.35 -3.23 56.91
C THR A 7 40.53 -4.74 56.73
N THR A 8 39.45 -5.49 56.92
CA THR A 8 39.42 -6.94 56.72
C THR A 8 39.36 -7.31 55.23
N SER A 9 39.56 -8.58 54.90
CA SER A 9 39.39 -9.08 53.52
C SER A 9 37.92 -9.00 53.08
N THR A 10 37.67 -8.79 51.79
CA THR A 10 36.33 -8.82 51.19
C THR A 10 35.64 -10.19 51.31
N GLY A 11 36.34 -11.25 51.71
CA GLY A 11 35.74 -12.55 52.04
C GLY A 11 35.30 -12.73 53.51
N ASP A 12 35.60 -11.78 54.41
CA ASP A 12 35.30 -11.91 55.84
C ASP A 12 33.78 -11.83 56.10
N ASN A 13 33.24 -12.81 56.84
CA ASN A 13 31.83 -12.93 57.22
C ASN A 13 31.63 -12.97 58.76
N SER A 14 32.65 -12.59 59.52
CA SER A 14 32.57 -12.49 60.98
C SER A 14 31.78 -11.26 61.44
N THR A 15 31.51 -11.17 62.74
CA THR A 15 30.77 -10.07 63.38
C THR A 15 31.63 -8.85 63.72
N LYS A 16 32.82 -8.73 63.12
CA LYS A 16 33.72 -7.57 63.33
C LYS A 16 33.09 -6.30 62.74
N LEU A 17 33.48 -5.15 63.30
CA LEU A 17 33.10 -3.84 62.74
C LEU A 17 33.69 -3.66 61.34
N ALA A 18 32.85 -3.25 60.38
CA ALA A 18 33.27 -2.96 59.01
C ALA A 18 33.92 -1.56 58.89
N THR A 19 34.99 -1.46 58.10
CA THR A 19 35.54 -0.16 57.68
C THR A 19 34.80 0.36 56.44
N THR A 20 34.84 1.67 56.20
CA THR A 20 34.29 2.27 54.97
C THR A 20 34.96 1.71 53.71
N ALA A 21 36.26 1.39 53.79
CA ALA A 21 37.01 0.76 52.69
C ALA A 21 36.50 -0.66 52.36
N LEU A 22 36.15 -1.46 53.37
CA LEU A 22 35.53 -2.78 53.15
C LEU A 22 34.17 -2.65 52.45
N VAL A 23 33.35 -1.70 52.89
CA VAL A 23 32.01 -1.44 52.31
C VAL A 23 32.13 -1.00 50.85
N GLN A 24 33.03 -0.06 50.54
CA GLN A 24 33.31 0.37 49.17
C GLN A 24 33.72 -0.83 48.29
N ALA A 25 34.69 -1.62 48.74
CA ALA A 25 35.18 -2.77 47.97
C ALA A 25 34.10 -3.83 47.72
N LYS A 26 33.19 -4.05 48.69
CA LYS A 26 32.03 -4.93 48.53
C LYS A 26 31.01 -4.39 47.53
N VAL A 27 30.72 -3.09 47.57
CA VAL A 27 29.79 -2.43 46.63
C VAL A 27 30.34 -2.48 45.21
N ASP A 28 31.62 -2.15 45.02
CA ASP A 28 32.27 -2.18 43.71
C ASP A 28 32.29 -3.60 43.14
N ALA A 29 32.60 -4.61 43.98
CA ALA A 29 32.56 -6.02 43.59
C ALA A 29 31.15 -6.48 43.20
N LEU A 30 30.11 -6.05 43.94
CA LEU A 30 28.72 -6.37 43.63
C LEU A 30 28.27 -5.71 42.32
N LEU A 31 28.64 -4.45 42.09
CA LEU A 31 28.29 -3.73 40.86
C LEU A 31 29.00 -4.38 39.66
N ALA A 32 30.27 -4.74 39.78
CA ALA A 32 30.99 -5.49 38.76
C ALA A 32 30.34 -6.85 38.45
N GLN A 33 29.86 -7.56 39.48
CA GLN A 33 29.11 -8.81 39.31
C GLN A 33 27.78 -8.60 38.59
N LEU A 34 27.00 -7.58 38.98
CA LEU A 34 25.73 -7.23 38.34
C LEU A 34 25.91 -6.84 36.87
N MET A 35 27.00 -6.15 36.55
CA MET A 35 27.35 -5.75 35.18
C MET A 35 28.04 -6.88 34.38
N GLY A 36 28.30 -8.05 34.98
CA GLY A 36 29.04 -9.14 34.34
C GLY A 36 30.48 -8.76 33.94
N GLY A 37 31.08 -7.76 34.60
CA GLY A 37 32.38 -7.19 34.24
C GLY A 37 32.34 -6.20 33.08
N SER A 38 31.16 -5.82 32.59
CA SER A 38 31.03 -4.83 31.51
C SER A 38 31.46 -3.44 31.98
N PRO A 39 32.18 -2.66 31.13
CA PRO A 39 32.49 -1.26 31.43
C PRO A 39 31.21 -0.43 31.63
N SER A 40 31.29 0.66 32.39
CA SER A 40 30.15 1.57 32.62
C SER A 40 29.55 2.13 31.32
N THR A 41 30.36 2.25 30.26
CA THR A 41 29.91 2.67 28.93
C THR A 41 28.96 1.68 28.27
N ALA A 42 28.99 0.39 28.64
CA ALA A 42 28.06 -0.60 28.11
C ALA A 42 26.64 -0.39 28.64
N LEU A 43 26.49 0.00 29.91
CA LEU A 43 25.18 0.33 30.47
C LEU A 43 24.60 1.61 29.85
N ASP A 44 25.46 2.58 29.57
CA ASP A 44 25.10 3.81 28.87
C ASP A 44 24.58 3.49 27.46
N THR A 45 25.30 2.65 26.69
CA THR A 45 24.82 2.17 25.38
C THR A 45 23.51 1.39 25.49
N LEU A 46 23.31 0.57 26.52
CA LEU A 46 22.04 -0.15 26.72
C LEU A 46 20.88 0.80 27.04
N LEU A 47 21.12 1.86 27.81
CA LEU A 47 20.14 2.91 28.08
C LEU A 47 19.79 3.65 26.79
N GLU A 48 20.78 4.10 26.03
CA GLU A 48 20.59 4.78 24.75
C GLU A 48 19.83 3.90 23.74
N LEU A 49 20.13 2.60 23.67
CA LEU A 49 19.41 1.66 22.81
C LEU A 49 17.98 1.44 23.28
N GLY A 50 17.75 1.33 24.59
CA GLY A 50 16.41 1.25 25.18
C GLY A 50 15.58 2.47 24.79
N GLU A 51 16.12 3.67 25.00
CA GLU A 51 15.47 4.93 24.61
C GLU A 51 15.24 5.02 23.09
N ALA A 52 16.21 4.63 22.27
CA ALA A 52 16.08 4.62 20.81
C ALA A 52 15.00 3.65 20.31
N LEU A 53 14.75 2.57 21.06
CA LEU A 53 13.67 1.59 20.83
C LEU A 53 12.41 1.92 21.65
N ASN A 54 12.33 3.12 22.22
CA ASN A 54 11.20 3.61 23.02
C ASN A 54 10.84 2.72 24.23
N ASN A 55 11.82 2.01 24.78
CA ASN A 55 11.67 1.04 25.87
C ASN A 55 10.53 0.04 25.62
N ASP A 56 10.32 -0.37 24.36
CA ASP A 56 9.21 -1.24 23.96
C ASP A 56 9.45 -2.70 24.42
N PRO A 57 8.68 -3.22 25.41
CA PRO A 57 8.83 -4.60 25.89
C PRO A 57 8.40 -5.63 24.84
N ASP A 58 7.59 -5.23 23.86
CA ASP A 58 6.99 -6.05 22.82
C ASP A 58 7.53 -5.69 21.43
N PHE A 59 8.73 -5.09 21.34
CA PHE A 59 9.31 -4.58 20.09
C PHE A 59 9.12 -5.52 18.88
N ALA A 60 9.37 -6.82 19.06
CA ALA A 60 9.19 -7.81 18.02
C ALA A 60 7.73 -7.94 17.55
N ALA A 61 6.76 -7.90 18.46
CA ALA A 61 5.33 -7.94 18.14
C ALA A 61 4.85 -6.61 17.53
N THR A 62 5.33 -5.47 18.05
CA THR A 62 5.08 -4.14 17.47
C THR A 62 5.54 -4.09 16.02
N MET A 63 6.78 -4.51 15.74
CA MET A 63 7.32 -4.57 14.39
C MET A 63 6.57 -5.56 13.51
N THR A 64 6.22 -6.74 14.03
CA THR A 64 5.42 -7.73 13.29
C THR A 64 4.06 -7.15 12.88
N THR A 65 3.39 -6.45 13.79
CA THR A 65 2.10 -5.79 13.53
C THR A 65 2.24 -4.68 12.49
N ALA A 66 3.27 -3.84 12.62
CA ALA A 66 3.54 -2.76 11.67
C ALA A 66 3.84 -3.29 10.25
N LEU A 67 4.56 -4.41 10.15
CA LEU A 67 4.86 -5.07 8.87
C LEU A 67 3.64 -5.81 8.30
N ALA A 68 2.79 -6.40 9.14
CA ALA A 68 1.57 -7.08 8.71
C ALA A 68 0.55 -6.13 8.06
N GLY A 69 0.60 -4.84 8.37
CA GLY A 69 -0.21 -3.81 7.71
C GLY A 69 0.25 -3.43 6.30
N LYS A 70 1.42 -3.91 5.85
CA LYS A 70 1.90 -3.66 4.48
C LYS A 70 1.16 -4.55 3.49
N GLN A 71 1.00 -4.04 2.27
CA GLN A 71 0.49 -4.85 1.16
C GLN A 71 1.41 -6.05 0.91
N PRO A 72 0.88 -7.30 0.86
CA PRO A 72 1.66 -8.47 0.52
C PRO A 72 2.33 -8.30 -0.85
N VAL A 73 3.53 -8.84 -0.99
CA VAL A 73 4.21 -8.88 -2.29
C VAL A 73 3.34 -9.65 -3.28
N HIS A 74 3.01 -9.01 -4.39
CA HIS A 74 2.14 -9.59 -5.41
C HIS A 74 2.69 -9.25 -6.80
N ALA A 75 2.91 -10.28 -7.62
CA ALA A 75 3.56 -10.15 -8.93
C ALA A 75 2.89 -9.08 -9.81
N LEU A 76 1.55 -9.08 -9.89
CA LEU A 76 0.84 -8.06 -10.66
C LEU A 76 1.10 -6.64 -10.16
N LEU A 77 1.09 -6.42 -8.84
CA LEU A 77 1.21 -5.06 -8.33
C LEU A 77 2.64 -4.54 -8.45
N THR A 78 3.64 -5.42 -8.26
CA THR A 78 5.03 -5.11 -8.59
C THR A 78 5.16 -4.72 -10.06
N ALA A 79 4.50 -5.44 -10.97
CA ALA A 79 4.52 -5.11 -12.39
C ALA A 79 3.82 -3.79 -12.70
N ILE A 80 2.65 -3.50 -12.10
CA ILE A 80 1.93 -2.22 -12.23
C ILE A 80 2.79 -1.06 -11.70
N ALA A 81 3.46 -1.24 -10.56
CA ALA A 81 4.35 -0.23 -9.98
C ALA A 81 5.57 0.06 -10.86
N GLY A 82 5.96 -0.87 -11.72
CA GLY A 82 7.03 -0.71 -12.70
C GLY A 82 6.61 -0.01 -14.00
N LEU A 83 5.32 0.26 -14.24
CA LEU A 83 4.88 0.99 -15.43
C LEU A 83 5.27 2.47 -15.34
N THR A 84 5.72 3.02 -16.47
CA THR A 84 5.87 4.47 -16.60
C THR A 84 4.50 5.13 -16.57
N THR A 85 4.24 5.93 -15.53
CA THR A 85 3.04 6.75 -15.45
C THR A 85 3.19 7.96 -16.37
N ALA A 86 2.15 8.24 -17.15
CA ALA A 86 2.08 9.40 -18.03
C ALA A 86 0.63 9.82 -18.21
N ALA A 87 0.42 11.09 -18.59
CA ALA A 87 -0.90 11.58 -18.94
C ALA A 87 -1.46 10.78 -20.13
N ASN A 88 -2.78 10.64 -20.18
CA ASN A 88 -3.50 10.06 -21.32
C ASN A 88 -3.10 8.60 -21.64
N LYS A 89 -2.74 7.81 -20.64
CA LYS A 89 -2.51 6.36 -20.80
C LYS A 89 -3.69 5.55 -20.27
N GLY A 90 -4.04 4.47 -20.96
CA GLY A 90 -4.89 3.40 -20.45
C GLY A 90 -4.06 2.20 -20.03
N LEU A 91 -4.52 1.47 -19.01
CA LEU A 91 -3.92 0.21 -18.56
C LEU A 91 -4.58 -0.98 -19.26
N TYR A 92 -3.78 -1.97 -19.65
CA TYR A 92 -4.27 -3.24 -20.18
C TYR A 92 -3.30 -4.37 -19.82
N PHE A 93 -3.72 -5.62 -20.06
CA PHE A 93 -2.91 -6.80 -19.77
C PHE A 93 -2.59 -7.54 -21.07
N THR A 94 -1.31 -7.84 -21.29
CA THR A 94 -0.85 -8.69 -22.41
C THR A 94 -0.72 -10.16 -22.00
N GLY A 95 -0.90 -10.45 -20.70
CA GLY A 95 -0.83 -11.78 -20.10
C GLY A 95 -0.96 -11.71 -18.58
N SER A 96 -0.84 -12.85 -17.91
CA SER A 96 -0.86 -12.89 -16.44
C SER A 96 0.29 -12.07 -15.86
N ASN A 97 -0.02 -11.21 -14.87
CA ASN A 97 0.94 -10.29 -14.24
C ASN A 97 1.74 -9.41 -15.22
N SER A 98 1.24 -9.21 -16.45
CA SER A 98 1.91 -8.45 -17.52
C SER A 98 1.08 -7.22 -17.91
N PRO A 99 1.00 -6.20 -17.04
CA PRO A 99 0.37 -4.94 -17.38
C PRO A 99 1.21 -4.18 -18.40
N ALA A 100 0.53 -3.42 -19.24
CA ALA A 100 1.13 -2.49 -20.18
C ALA A 100 0.24 -1.25 -20.31
N THR A 101 0.77 -0.20 -20.95
CA THR A 101 0.01 1.02 -21.24
C THR A 101 -0.17 1.23 -22.74
N TYR A 102 -1.26 1.89 -23.11
CA TYR A 102 -1.51 2.40 -24.45
C TYR A 102 -1.95 3.86 -24.39
N ASP A 103 -1.83 4.59 -25.50
CA ASP A 103 -2.26 5.98 -25.59
C ASP A 103 -3.78 6.13 -25.78
N LEU A 104 -4.38 6.95 -24.93
CA LEU A 104 -5.77 7.38 -25.04
C LEU A 104 -5.84 8.75 -25.72
N THR A 105 -6.57 8.82 -26.83
CA THR A 105 -6.92 10.10 -27.47
C THR A 105 -7.93 10.87 -26.62
N SER A 106 -8.10 12.18 -26.89
CA SER A 106 -9.17 12.97 -26.26
C SER A 106 -10.55 12.35 -26.53
N PHE A 107 -10.80 11.93 -27.76
CA PHE A 107 -12.02 11.23 -28.14
C PHE A 107 -12.19 9.91 -27.39
N GLY A 108 -11.14 9.09 -27.29
CA GLY A 108 -11.19 7.82 -26.55
C GLY A 108 -11.55 8.02 -25.07
N ARG A 109 -11.03 9.07 -24.42
CA ARG A 109 -11.42 9.41 -23.05
C ARG A 109 -12.88 9.86 -22.94
N GLN A 110 -13.40 10.59 -23.92
CA GLN A 110 -14.81 10.98 -23.96
C GLN A 110 -15.72 9.76 -24.11
N VAL A 111 -15.36 8.80 -24.98
CA VAL A 111 -16.11 7.54 -25.14
C VAL A 111 -16.14 6.74 -23.84
N ALA A 112 -14.98 6.58 -23.17
CA ALA A 112 -14.90 5.83 -21.91
C ALA A 112 -15.67 6.48 -20.74
N ALA A 113 -15.96 7.78 -20.84
CA ALA A 113 -16.66 8.55 -19.81
C ALA A 113 -18.18 8.72 -20.10
N LEU A 114 -18.72 8.07 -21.12
CA LEU A 114 -20.14 8.17 -21.47
C LEU A 114 -21.05 7.62 -20.35
N ALA A 115 -22.01 8.43 -19.91
CA ALA A 115 -22.96 8.04 -18.86
C ALA A 115 -24.05 7.08 -19.36
N ASP A 116 -24.46 7.21 -20.63
CA ASP A 116 -25.51 6.41 -21.25
C ASP A 116 -25.40 6.40 -22.79
N ALA A 117 -26.31 5.67 -23.43
CA ALA A 117 -26.36 5.56 -24.88
C ALA A 117 -26.75 6.87 -25.58
N ALA A 118 -27.51 7.77 -24.94
CA ALA A 118 -27.89 9.05 -25.54
C ALA A 118 -26.69 9.99 -25.62
N ALA A 119 -25.88 10.06 -24.56
CA ALA A 119 -24.59 10.75 -24.56
C ALA A 119 -23.67 10.19 -25.65
N GLY A 120 -23.65 8.86 -25.83
CA GLY A 120 -22.88 8.20 -26.89
C GLY A 120 -23.30 8.62 -28.30
N ARG A 121 -24.61 8.68 -28.57
CA ARG A 121 -25.14 9.18 -29.85
C ARG A 121 -24.74 10.64 -30.10
N THR A 122 -24.82 11.49 -29.08
CA THR A 122 -24.39 12.90 -29.19
C THR A 122 -22.91 13.02 -29.49
N LEU A 123 -22.04 12.27 -28.78
CA LEU A 123 -20.59 12.29 -28.99
C LEU A 123 -20.20 11.86 -30.41
N LEU A 124 -20.90 10.87 -30.94
CA LEU A 124 -20.70 10.35 -32.29
C LEU A 124 -21.44 11.16 -33.37
N ALA A 125 -22.15 12.23 -32.99
CA ALA A 125 -23.01 13.03 -33.86
C ALA A 125 -24.04 12.19 -34.64
N LEU A 126 -24.55 11.12 -34.03
CA LEU A 126 -25.59 10.27 -34.63
C LEU A 126 -26.95 10.96 -34.55
N GLY A 127 -27.68 10.95 -35.67
CA GLY A 127 -29.04 11.48 -35.74
C GLY A 127 -30.09 10.59 -35.06
N SER A 128 -31.34 11.07 -35.01
CA SER A 128 -32.48 10.34 -34.43
C SER A 128 -32.74 8.99 -35.09
N ALA A 129 -32.42 8.86 -36.39
CA ALA A 129 -32.51 7.61 -37.14
C ALA A 129 -31.72 6.45 -36.52
N ALA A 130 -30.64 6.72 -35.78
CA ALA A 130 -29.85 5.69 -35.09
C ALA A 130 -30.61 4.96 -33.96
N GLN A 131 -31.80 5.45 -33.60
CA GLN A 131 -32.68 4.82 -32.62
C GLN A 131 -33.81 4.00 -33.27
N LEU A 132 -33.99 4.12 -34.59
CA LEU A 132 -35.07 3.48 -35.32
C LEU A 132 -34.64 2.09 -35.79
N THR A 133 -35.61 1.17 -35.82
CA THR A 133 -35.38 -0.18 -36.36
C THR A 133 -35.39 -0.14 -37.89
N ALA A 134 -34.64 -1.02 -38.55
CA ALA A 134 -34.76 -1.21 -40.00
C ALA A 134 -36.01 -2.02 -40.35
N GLY A 135 -36.80 -1.59 -41.32
CA GLY A 135 -37.97 -2.33 -41.82
C GLY A 135 -39.06 -1.42 -42.39
N VAL A 136 -40.24 -2.00 -42.64
CA VAL A 136 -41.38 -1.32 -43.28
C VAL A 136 -42.50 -0.94 -42.31
N ALA A 137 -42.34 -1.21 -41.01
CA ALA A 137 -43.30 -0.77 -40.00
C ALA A 137 -43.23 0.75 -39.78
N ALA A 138 -44.29 1.33 -39.20
CA ALA A 138 -44.28 2.75 -38.84
C ALA A 138 -43.12 3.08 -37.89
N ASN A 139 -42.50 4.25 -38.07
CA ASN A 139 -41.32 4.72 -37.33
C ASN A 139 -40.03 3.91 -37.54
N ASN A 140 -39.96 3.07 -38.58
CA ASN A 140 -38.71 2.42 -38.97
C ASN A 140 -37.94 3.20 -40.05
N VAL A 141 -36.67 2.88 -40.22
CA VAL A 141 -35.87 3.27 -41.40
C VAL A 141 -36.06 2.20 -42.47
N VAL A 142 -36.52 2.61 -43.66
CA VAL A 142 -36.63 1.72 -44.81
C VAL A 142 -35.25 1.47 -45.41
N GLN A 143 -34.88 0.20 -45.56
CA GLN A 143 -33.65 -0.22 -46.24
C GLN A 143 -33.98 -0.65 -47.67
N LEU A 144 -33.07 -0.35 -48.61
CA LEU A 144 -33.16 -0.90 -49.95
C LEU A 144 -32.87 -2.41 -49.92
N ASP A 145 -33.47 -3.15 -50.85
CA ASP A 145 -33.12 -4.55 -51.07
C ASP A 145 -31.71 -4.70 -51.70
N GLY A 146 -31.26 -5.95 -51.86
CA GLY A 146 -29.96 -6.25 -52.48
C GLY A 146 -29.81 -5.78 -53.94
N THR A 147 -30.88 -5.26 -54.55
CA THR A 147 -30.92 -4.68 -55.90
C THR A 147 -31.14 -3.17 -55.91
N ALA A 148 -30.97 -2.51 -54.76
CA ALA A 148 -31.16 -1.08 -54.55
C ALA A 148 -32.62 -0.59 -54.79
N LYS A 149 -33.62 -1.45 -54.59
CA LYS A 149 -35.04 -1.07 -54.67
C LYS A 149 -35.67 -0.90 -53.30
N LEU A 150 -36.67 -0.02 -53.20
CA LEU A 150 -37.51 0.06 -52.00
C LEU A 150 -38.31 -1.26 -51.84
N PRO A 151 -38.51 -1.74 -50.61
CA PRO A 151 -39.42 -2.86 -50.36
C PRO A 151 -40.80 -2.55 -50.93
N ALA A 152 -41.44 -3.54 -51.56
CA ALA A 152 -42.77 -3.38 -52.08
C ALA A 152 -43.75 -3.13 -50.92
N VAL A 153 -44.27 -1.90 -50.83
CA VAL A 153 -45.45 -1.59 -50.03
C VAL A 153 -46.68 -1.84 -50.90
N ASP A 154 -47.73 -2.44 -50.33
CA ASP A 154 -49.00 -2.59 -51.07
C ASP A 154 -49.51 -1.19 -51.45
N ALA A 155 -49.72 -0.95 -52.74
CA ALA A 155 -50.18 0.33 -53.28
C ALA A 155 -51.57 0.74 -52.73
N SER A 156 -52.35 -0.20 -52.18
CA SER A 156 -53.63 0.08 -51.51
C SER A 156 -53.50 0.94 -50.25
N GLN A 157 -52.29 1.06 -49.68
CA GLN A 157 -52.03 1.86 -48.47
C GLN A 157 -51.52 3.28 -48.76
N LEU A 158 -51.33 3.66 -50.03
CA LEU A 158 -50.99 5.03 -50.41
C LEU A 158 -52.24 5.89 -50.41
N LEU A 159 -52.52 6.56 -49.28
CA LEU A 159 -53.54 7.60 -49.21
C LEU A 159 -53.00 8.84 -49.93
N ASN A 160 -53.61 9.15 -51.09
CA ASN A 160 -53.36 10.38 -51.86
C ASN A 160 -53.86 11.62 -51.11
#